data_AF-A0A7C8CZN2-F1
#
_entry.id   AF-A0A7C8CZN2-F1
#
_cell.length_a   1.000
_cell.length_b   1.000
_cell.length_c   1.000
_cell.angle_alpha   90.00
_cell.angle_beta   90.00
_cell.angle_gamma   90.00
#
_symmetry.space_group_name_H-M   'P 1'
#
loop_
_entity.id
_entity.type
_entity.pdbx_description
1 polymer ?
#
loop_
_entity_poly.entity_id
_entity_poly.type
_entity_poly.pdbx_seq_one_letter_code
_entity_poly.pdbx_strand_id
1 'polypeptide(L)'
;MVPAGELQLPEGDLDREGLIASLLEQSQRAGIESISGRVLSVNRDAGGLTVKLEDGTRIEASRVVIAIGRSGDHRKLAVAGEDLDHVSHRLHDPSDHRGESVVVVGGGDSACEVAIRLADADAKVTLTHRGDQLVRPGRASIEGVAQRVERGTLQLEASAKVIEMDAQSVTLETSTGVKKIEATSVYTMIGREAPLGLLRRSGVKIRGEWSAGSWISLLLLMVLFSWIYHWKRQGVWPPLAEWWIDQGGFPGGLDQWWTSLGGAFADRSTLLGTLVTSVSQPGFWYSLVYTLVVLLFGIRRIHRRPTQYVRWQTWTLISIQAIPLFLLPYWILPWLGDLGCFDDGWGRTLADAMFPITENYPAGREYWRAFGLILAWPLFFWNVFTDQPMMAWLVISVIQTFVLLPLAIRRWGKGVYCGWICSCGALAETLGDTQRRKMPHGPWTHRLNFIGQFFLLLTLILLETRLWSWCFPDSWIGSWSLSIYHGILHGVPLLSYEWTVDLFFSGILGVGLYWHFSGRVWCRFACPLAALMNIYARFSRFRIIADKKRCISCNLCT
;
A
#
# COMPACT_ATOMS: atom_id res chain seq x y z
N MET A 1 -3.67 37.11 -6.08
CA MET A 1 -4.75 36.68 -5.15
C MET A 1 -5.13 37.93 -4.39
N VAL A 2 -6.39 38.38 -4.46
CA VAL A 2 -6.85 39.55 -3.69
C VAL A 2 -7.56 39.00 -2.44
N PRO A 3 -7.03 39.24 -1.23
CA PRO A 3 -7.71 38.86 0.01
C PRO A 3 -9.12 39.48 0.09
N ALA A 4 -10.07 38.73 0.63
CA ALA A 4 -11.37 39.30 0.97
C ALA A 4 -11.27 40.06 2.30
N GLY A 5 -11.83 41.27 2.37
CA GLY A 5 -11.84 42.12 3.58
C GLY A 5 -11.03 43.41 3.43
N GLU A 6 -10.92 44.17 4.53
CA GLU A 6 -10.22 45.46 4.58
C GLU A 6 -8.69 45.33 4.69
N LEU A 7 -8.20 44.16 5.14
CA LEU A 7 -6.77 43.83 5.17
C LEU A 7 -6.34 43.33 3.79
N GLN A 8 -5.36 44.01 3.19
CA GLN A 8 -4.90 43.74 1.83
C GLN A 8 -3.39 43.49 1.82
N LEU A 9 -2.94 42.63 0.90
CA LEU A 9 -1.50 42.50 0.67
C LEU A 9 -1.01 43.81 0.02
N PRO A 10 0.07 44.42 0.53
CA PRO A 10 0.61 45.64 -0.06
C PRO A 10 1.00 45.44 -1.53
N GLU A 11 0.72 46.43 -2.37
CA GLU A 11 1.07 46.42 -3.79
C GLU A 11 2.56 46.81 -3.97
N GLY A 12 3.29 46.09 -4.84
CA GLY A 12 4.70 46.34 -5.15
C GLY A 12 5.64 45.18 -4.80
N ASP A 13 6.88 45.27 -5.25
CA ASP A 13 7.95 44.29 -4.96
C ASP A 13 8.60 44.67 -3.61
N LEU A 14 7.92 44.30 -2.52
CA LEU A 14 8.45 44.50 -1.17
C LEU A 14 9.40 43.36 -0.80
N ASP A 15 10.51 43.73 -0.17
CA ASP A 15 11.33 42.78 0.56
C ASP A 15 10.58 42.23 1.79
N ARG A 16 11.20 41.28 2.49
CA ARG A 16 10.60 40.62 3.66
C ARG A 16 10.23 41.64 4.74
N GLU A 17 11.13 42.57 5.01
CA GLU A 17 11.01 43.57 6.07
C GLU A 17 9.86 44.54 5.76
N GLY A 18 9.75 45.01 4.51
CA GLY A 18 8.65 45.85 4.05
C GLY A 18 7.28 45.16 4.13
N LEU A 19 7.21 43.87 3.78
CA LEU A 19 5.98 43.10 3.93
C LEU A 19 5.56 42.95 5.41
N ILE A 20 6.51 42.63 6.30
CA ILE A 20 6.22 42.49 7.74
C ILE A 20 5.75 43.82 8.33
N ALA A 21 6.45 44.91 8.02
CA ALA A 21 6.09 46.25 8.51
C ALA A 21 4.67 46.65 8.10
N SER A 22 4.32 46.45 6.83
CA SER A 22 2.97 46.73 6.33
C SER A 22 1.89 45.90 7.04
N LEU A 23 2.13 44.60 7.24
CA LEU A 23 1.16 43.74 7.91
C LEU A 23 0.97 44.11 9.39
N LEU A 24 2.04 44.51 10.09
CA LEU A 24 1.96 44.99 11.46
C LEU A 24 1.17 46.30 11.57
N GLU A 25 1.43 47.25 10.67
CA GLU A 25 0.70 48.52 10.62
C GLU A 25 -0.80 48.29 10.34
N GLN A 26 -1.12 47.43 9.38
CA GLN A 26 -2.50 47.06 9.08
C GLN A 26 -3.20 46.39 10.28
N SER A 27 -2.50 45.49 10.99
CA SER A 27 -2.99 44.85 12.21
C SER A 27 -3.32 45.87 13.30
N GLN A 28 -2.44 46.85 13.52
CA GLN A 28 -2.64 47.91 14.50
C GLN A 28 -3.82 48.82 14.12
N ARG A 29 -3.92 49.23 12.85
CA ARG A 29 -5.05 50.03 12.34
C ARG A 29 -6.39 49.32 12.50
N ALA A 30 -6.40 47.99 12.37
CA ALA A 30 -7.59 47.17 12.60
C ALA A 30 -7.89 46.89 14.08
N GLY A 31 -7.09 47.41 15.03
CA GLY A 31 -7.28 47.21 16.46
C GLY A 31 -7.04 45.76 16.92
N ILE A 32 -6.23 45.00 16.19
CA ILE A 32 -5.91 43.61 16.55
C ILE A 32 -4.82 43.61 17.63
N GLU A 33 -5.17 43.17 18.83
CA GLU A 33 -4.21 42.99 19.92
C GLU A 33 -3.43 41.66 19.75
N SER A 34 -2.11 41.75 19.80
CA SER A 34 -1.23 40.58 19.74
C SER A 34 -0.69 40.23 21.13
N ILE A 35 -0.88 38.99 21.54
CA ILE A 35 -0.29 38.44 22.77
C ILE A 35 0.84 37.48 22.37
N SER A 36 2.04 37.71 22.90
CA SER A 36 3.15 36.78 22.73
C SER A 36 2.99 35.63 23.72
N GLY A 37 2.94 34.39 23.23
CA GLY A 37 2.84 33.22 24.07
C GLY A 37 2.74 31.92 23.27
N ARG A 38 3.14 30.80 23.89
CA ARG A 38 3.06 29.48 23.27
C ARG A 38 1.77 28.77 23.67
N VAL A 39 0.94 28.45 22.68
CA VAL A 39 -0.29 27.68 22.91
C VAL A 39 0.03 26.20 23.09
N LEU A 40 -0.44 25.60 24.19
CA LEU A 40 -0.30 24.18 24.48
C LEU A 40 -1.46 23.35 23.90
N SER A 41 -2.70 23.81 24.09
CA SER A 41 -3.91 23.10 23.69
C SER A 41 -5.10 24.05 23.55
N VAL A 42 -6.06 23.66 22.71
CA VAL A 42 -7.38 24.27 22.61
C VAL A 42 -8.42 23.21 22.97
N ASN A 43 -9.13 23.40 24.07
CA ASN A 43 -10.14 22.47 24.55
C ASN A 43 -11.53 23.06 24.39
N ARG A 44 -12.54 22.20 24.25
CA ARG A 44 -13.95 22.62 24.22
C ARG A 44 -14.59 22.27 25.56
N ASP A 45 -15.04 23.30 26.26
CA ASP A 45 -15.74 23.20 27.54
C ASP A 45 -17.20 23.65 27.38
N ALA A 46 -18.02 23.56 28.45
CA ALA A 46 -19.46 23.82 28.38
C ALA A 46 -19.84 25.24 27.90
N GLY A 47 -18.94 26.21 28.10
CA GLY A 47 -19.15 27.62 27.72
C GLY A 47 -18.49 28.07 26.42
N GLY A 48 -17.67 27.24 25.76
CA GLY A 48 -16.89 27.68 24.60
C GLY A 48 -15.61 26.89 24.34
N LEU A 49 -14.61 27.57 23.74
CA LEU A 49 -13.26 27.05 23.57
C LEU A 49 -12.31 27.75 24.54
N THR A 50 -11.49 26.98 25.23
CA THR A 50 -10.46 27.49 26.13
C THR A 50 -9.09 27.21 25.54
N VAL A 51 -8.31 28.27 25.33
CA VAL A 51 -6.92 28.21 24.87
C VAL A 51 -6.01 28.24 26.09
N LYS A 52 -5.18 27.21 26.26
CA LYS A 52 -4.21 27.11 27.34
C LYS A 52 -2.81 27.44 26.84
N LEU A 53 -2.16 28.39 27.48
CA LEU A 53 -0.77 28.78 27.20
C LEU A 53 0.22 28.00 28.09
N GLU A 54 1.49 28.02 27.70
CA GLU A 54 2.58 27.34 28.41
C GLU A 54 2.86 27.91 29.80
N ASP A 55 2.65 29.21 29.98
CA ASP A 55 2.73 29.93 31.27
C ASP A 55 1.55 29.63 32.23
N GLY A 56 0.57 28.83 31.79
CA GLY A 56 -0.63 28.48 32.55
C GLY A 56 -1.83 29.41 32.32
N THR A 57 -1.67 30.51 31.57
CA THR A 57 -2.75 31.43 31.20
C THR A 57 -3.84 30.70 30.41
N ARG A 58 -5.10 31.08 30.67
CA ARG A 58 -6.28 30.57 29.96
C ARG A 58 -7.04 31.71 29.29
N ILE A 59 -7.34 31.54 28.01
CA ILE A 59 -8.09 32.50 27.21
C ILE A 59 -9.37 31.83 26.72
N GLU A 60 -10.52 32.40 27.07
CA GLU A 60 -11.83 31.95 26.59
C GLU A 60 -12.16 32.57 25.23
N ALA A 61 -12.66 31.75 24.31
CA ALA A 61 -13.03 32.19 22.97
C ALA A 61 -14.22 31.39 22.42
N SER A 62 -15.09 32.03 21.64
CA SER A 62 -16.15 31.31 20.91
C SER A 62 -15.63 30.57 19.69
N ARG A 63 -14.53 31.07 19.08
CA ARG A 63 -13.90 30.53 17.87
C ARG A 63 -12.39 30.67 17.97
N VAL A 64 -11.67 29.65 17.48
CA VAL A 64 -10.20 29.65 17.43
C VAL A 64 -9.77 29.28 16.01
N VAL A 65 -8.88 30.10 15.43
CA VAL A 65 -8.25 29.84 14.13
C VAL A 65 -6.81 29.43 14.37
N ILE A 66 -6.44 28.22 13.96
CA ILE A 66 -5.06 27.70 14.10
C ILE A 66 -4.29 27.97 12.80
N ALA A 67 -3.43 28.99 12.81
CA ALA A 67 -2.66 29.45 11.65
C ALA A 67 -1.13 29.25 11.80
N ILE A 68 -0.71 28.18 12.48
CA ILE A 68 0.71 27.90 12.84
C ILE A 68 1.63 27.48 11.67
N GLY A 69 1.12 27.47 10.45
CA GLY A 69 1.87 27.03 9.26
C GLY A 69 2.26 25.55 9.27
N ARG A 70 3.24 25.19 8.43
CA ARG A 70 3.78 23.81 8.30
C ARG A 70 5.10 23.62 9.05
N SER A 71 5.78 24.71 9.36
CA SER A 71 7.04 24.70 10.08
C SER A 71 6.72 24.62 11.56
N GLY A 72 6.77 23.42 12.13
CA GLY A 72 6.78 23.30 13.59
C GLY A 72 8.18 23.53 14.13
N ASP A 73 8.41 23.04 15.34
CA ASP A 73 9.67 23.25 16.06
C ASP A 73 10.86 22.62 15.31
N HIS A 74 12.00 23.27 15.43
CA HIS A 74 13.25 22.72 14.93
C HIS A 74 13.61 21.49 15.75
N ARG A 75 14.14 20.45 15.09
CA ARG A 75 14.72 19.33 15.85
C ARG A 75 15.92 19.83 16.63
N LYS A 76 16.07 19.33 17.85
CA LYS A 76 17.21 19.59 18.72
C LYS A 76 18.24 18.45 18.62
N LEU A 77 19.51 18.81 18.70
CA LEU A 77 20.66 17.92 18.86
C LEU A 77 20.72 17.35 20.28
N ALA A 78 20.17 18.07 21.26
CA ALA A 78 20.19 17.75 22.68
C ALA A 78 21.63 17.61 23.21
N VAL A 79 22.46 18.61 22.89
CA VAL A 79 23.86 18.72 23.32
C VAL A 79 24.07 19.99 24.14
N ALA A 80 25.10 20.00 24.98
CA ALA A 80 25.49 21.21 25.70
C ALA A 80 25.85 22.32 24.71
N GLY A 81 25.38 23.55 24.99
CA GLY A 81 25.62 24.74 24.16
C GLY A 81 24.71 24.91 22.94
N GLU A 82 23.73 24.03 22.71
CA GLU A 82 22.81 24.17 21.58
C GLU A 82 21.93 25.43 21.65
N ASP A 83 21.65 25.95 22.85
CA ASP A 83 20.82 27.14 23.05
C ASP A 83 21.65 28.46 23.09
N LEU A 84 22.93 28.44 22.66
CA LEU A 84 23.78 29.64 22.57
C LEU A 84 23.35 30.55 21.41
N ASP A 85 23.52 31.87 21.56
CA ASP A 85 23.01 32.88 20.61
C ASP A 85 23.53 32.74 19.17
N HIS A 86 24.73 32.18 18.98
CA HIS A 86 25.36 31.96 17.68
C HIS A 86 24.93 30.63 17.01
N VAL A 87 24.04 29.87 17.65
CA VAL A 87 23.45 28.64 17.12
C VAL A 87 22.08 28.97 16.53
N SER A 88 21.92 28.79 15.22
CA SER A 88 20.69 29.09 14.51
C SER A 88 20.17 27.89 13.72
N HIS A 89 18.85 27.83 13.54
CA HIS A 89 18.20 26.83 12.71
C HIS A 89 17.75 27.38 11.34
N ARG A 90 18.17 28.60 11.00
CA ARG A 90 17.80 29.29 9.76
C ARG A 90 18.88 30.29 9.36
N LEU A 91 19.41 30.12 8.15
CA LEU A 91 20.24 31.14 7.51
C LEU A 91 19.34 32.28 7.00
N HIS A 92 19.68 33.51 7.36
CA HIS A 92 18.99 34.72 6.90
C HIS A 92 19.70 35.31 5.68
N ASP A 93 20.89 35.88 5.88
CA ASP A 93 21.77 36.34 4.81
C ASP A 93 23.12 35.59 4.90
N PRO A 94 23.54 34.87 3.84
CA PRO A 94 24.87 34.25 3.81
C PRO A 94 26.03 35.25 3.89
N SER A 95 25.82 36.48 3.43
CA SER A 95 26.85 37.52 3.28
C SER A 95 27.37 38.03 4.61
N ASP A 96 26.56 37.94 5.67
CA ASP A 96 26.90 38.35 7.04
C ASP A 96 28.05 37.51 7.62
N HIS A 97 28.30 36.32 7.06
CA HIS A 97 29.31 35.38 7.54
C HIS A 97 30.61 35.37 6.73
N ARG A 98 30.85 36.40 5.92
CA ARG A 98 32.05 36.49 5.09
C ARG A 98 33.32 36.42 5.95
N GLY A 99 34.19 35.46 5.65
CA GLY A 99 35.46 35.25 6.36
C GLY A 99 35.32 34.54 7.72
N GLU A 100 34.10 34.27 8.19
CA GLU A 100 33.82 33.59 9.46
C GLU A 100 33.94 32.06 9.33
N SER A 101 34.22 31.40 10.46
CA SER A 101 34.21 29.94 10.57
C SER A 101 32.82 29.45 10.93
N VAL A 102 32.14 28.79 10.00
CA VAL A 102 30.73 28.39 10.16
C VAL A 102 30.58 26.88 10.10
N VAL A 103 29.92 26.30 11.11
CA VAL A 103 29.61 24.87 11.13
C VAL A 103 28.14 24.66 10.76
N VAL A 104 27.87 23.88 9.72
CA VAL A 104 26.51 23.47 9.33
C VAL A 104 26.31 22.03 9.73
N VAL A 105 25.32 21.77 10.60
CA VAL A 105 25.00 20.44 11.11
C VAL A 105 23.78 19.87 10.37
N GLY A 106 23.95 18.78 9.64
CA GLY A 106 22.88 18.07 8.96
C GLY A 106 23.31 17.48 7.61
N GLY A 107 22.68 16.37 7.22
CA GLY A 107 22.96 15.69 5.94
C GLY A 107 21.85 15.82 4.89
N GLY A 108 20.84 16.65 5.13
CA GLY A 108 19.70 16.82 4.24
C GLY A 108 19.90 17.93 3.21
N ASP A 109 18.92 18.10 2.33
CA ASP A 109 18.96 19.09 1.24
C ASP A 109 19.16 20.52 1.74
N SER A 110 18.39 20.94 2.76
CA SER A 110 18.52 22.28 3.34
C SER A 110 19.89 22.54 4.00
N ALA A 111 20.53 21.51 4.56
CA ALA A 111 21.87 21.66 5.11
C ALA A 111 22.90 21.87 4.00
N CYS A 112 22.77 21.14 2.89
CA CYS A 112 23.63 21.28 1.72
C CYS A 112 23.46 22.65 1.07
N GLU A 113 22.23 23.13 0.89
CA GLU A 113 21.95 24.46 0.33
C GLU A 113 22.54 25.58 1.19
N VAL A 114 22.35 25.53 2.51
CA VAL A 114 22.93 26.50 3.45
C VAL A 114 24.45 26.50 3.37
N ALA A 115 25.07 25.32 3.39
CA ALA A 115 26.52 25.20 3.30
C ALA A 115 27.07 25.73 1.96
N ILE A 116 26.39 25.45 0.86
CA ILE A 116 26.72 25.99 -0.48
C ILE A 116 26.67 27.51 -0.48
N ARG A 117 25.59 28.11 0.05
CA ARG A 117 25.39 29.56 0.05
C ARG A 117 26.40 30.30 0.92
N LEU A 118 26.72 29.75 2.09
CA LEU A 118 27.75 30.28 2.98
C LEU A 118 29.13 30.21 2.32
N ALA A 119 29.47 29.09 1.67
CA ALA A 119 30.74 28.94 0.96
C ALA A 119 30.83 29.90 -0.25
N ASP A 120 29.72 30.13 -0.96
CA ASP A 120 29.65 31.11 -2.06
C ASP A 120 29.76 32.57 -1.58
N ALA A 121 29.52 32.82 -0.30
CA ALA A 121 29.66 34.13 0.35
C ALA A 121 31.04 34.32 1.03
N ASP A 122 32.00 33.45 0.73
CA ASP A 122 33.36 33.43 1.29
C ASP A 122 33.45 33.12 2.80
N ALA A 123 32.49 32.38 3.36
CA ALA A 123 32.62 31.80 4.70
C ALA A 123 33.48 30.52 4.70
N LYS A 124 34.20 30.25 5.79
CA LYS A 124 34.91 28.98 6.00
C LYS A 124 33.95 27.93 6.55
N VAL A 125 33.35 27.16 5.65
CA VAL A 125 32.24 26.26 6.00
C VAL A 125 32.72 24.85 6.33
N THR A 126 32.32 24.32 7.48
CA THR A 126 32.36 22.89 7.78
C THR A 126 30.95 22.31 7.80
N LEU A 127 30.61 21.44 6.85
CA LEU A 127 29.37 20.68 6.84
C LEU A 127 29.60 19.34 7.56
N THR A 128 28.84 19.06 8.63
CA THR A 128 28.96 17.82 9.40
C THR A 128 27.65 17.03 9.47
N HIS A 129 27.74 15.70 9.41
CA HIS A 129 26.59 14.83 9.64
C HIS A 129 26.97 13.45 10.20
N ARG A 130 26.06 12.86 10.98
CA ARG A 130 26.24 11.59 11.70
C ARG A 130 26.33 10.32 10.84
N GLY A 131 26.07 10.43 9.54
CA GLY A 131 25.96 9.28 8.64
C GLY A 131 27.23 9.11 7.80
N ASP A 132 27.41 7.97 7.17
CA ASP A 132 28.48 7.74 6.19
C ASP A 132 28.25 8.50 4.88
N GLN A 133 26.99 8.74 4.53
CA GLN A 133 26.58 9.49 3.34
C GLN A 133 25.51 10.55 3.66
N LEU A 134 25.46 11.61 2.87
CA LEU A 134 24.41 12.63 2.96
C LEU A 134 23.03 11.99 2.75
N VAL A 135 22.10 12.23 3.67
CA VAL A 135 20.80 11.56 3.73
C VAL A 135 19.73 12.43 3.11
N ARG A 136 19.37 12.12 1.85
CA ARG A 136 18.28 12.74 1.07
C ARG A 136 18.50 14.17 0.52
N PRO A 137 19.71 14.65 0.18
CA PRO A 137 19.81 15.82 -0.68
C PRO A 137 19.40 15.49 -2.12
N GLY A 138 18.93 16.50 -2.86
CA GLY A 138 18.84 16.43 -4.31
C GLY A 138 20.23 16.27 -4.93
N ARG A 139 20.31 15.67 -6.12
CA ARG A 139 21.58 15.44 -6.81
C ARG A 139 22.37 16.74 -7.03
N ALA A 140 21.70 17.84 -7.35
CA ALA A 140 22.32 19.15 -7.53
C ALA A 140 23.04 19.64 -6.25
N SER A 141 22.45 19.40 -5.08
CA SER A 141 23.04 19.74 -3.79
C SER A 141 24.27 18.88 -3.49
N ILE A 142 24.24 17.58 -3.83
CA ILE A 142 25.40 16.67 -3.69
C ILE A 142 26.55 17.14 -4.58
N GLU A 143 26.27 17.38 -5.86
CA GLU A 143 27.28 17.86 -6.83
C GLU A 143 27.81 19.23 -6.42
N GLY A 144 26.95 20.13 -5.93
CA GLY A 144 27.32 21.47 -5.47
C GLY A 144 28.22 21.46 -4.23
N VAL A 145 27.96 20.57 -3.26
CA VAL A 145 28.83 20.35 -2.10
C VAL A 145 30.16 19.77 -2.56
N ALA A 146 30.15 18.70 -3.37
CA ALA A 146 31.38 18.06 -3.85
C ALA A 146 32.31 19.04 -4.59
N GLN A 147 31.75 19.90 -5.45
CA GLN A 147 32.52 20.92 -6.16
C GLN A 147 33.20 21.92 -5.22
N ARG A 148 32.57 22.29 -4.10
CA ARG A 148 33.13 23.21 -3.11
C ARG A 148 34.15 22.54 -2.19
N VAL A 149 33.98 21.25 -1.93
CA VAL A 149 35.01 20.42 -1.29
C VAL A 149 36.26 20.34 -2.16
N GLU A 150 36.11 20.06 -3.47
CA GLU A 150 37.24 20.04 -4.42
C GLU A 150 37.95 21.39 -4.52
N ARG A 151 37.21 22.50 -4.42
CA ARG A 151 37.76 23.87 -4.40
C ARG A 151 38.37 24.27 -3.06
N GLY A 152 38.19 23.48 -2.00
CA GLY A 152 38.66 23.79 -0.64
C GLY A 152 37.87 24.90 0.07
N THR A 153 36.72 25.33 -0.47
CA THR A 153 35.87 26.37 0.15
C THR A 153 34.86 25.79 1.15
N LEU A 154 34.71 24.46 1.20
CA LEU A 154 33.83 23.76 2.12
C LEU A 154 34.50 22.46 2.58
N GLN A 155 34.50 22.19 3.88
CA GLN A 155 34.95 20.92 4.45
C GLN A 155 33.76 20.03 4.80
N LEU A 156 33.79 18.76 4.42
CA LEU A 156 32.73 17.79 4.74
C LEU A 156 33.25 16.78 5.78
N GLU A 157 32.65 16.79 6.97
CA GLU A 157 32.91 15.87 8.07
C GLU A 157 31.74 14.87 8.17
N ALA A 158 31.84 13.78 7.41
CA ALA A 158 30.91 12.66 7.46
C ALA A 158 31.21 11.74 8.66
N SER A 159 30.23 10.92 9.06
CA SER A 159 30.31 10.03 10.22
C SER A 159 30.72 10.75 11.51
N ALA A 160 30.31 12.03 11.63
CA ALA A 160 30.67 12.90 12.72
C ALA A 160 29.41 13.40 13.43
N LYS A 161 29.37 13.24 14.75
CA LYS A 161 28.25 13.65 15.60
C LYS A 161 28.69 14.80 16.48
N VAL A 162 27.95 15.91 16.46
CA VAL A 162 28.17 16.98 17.44
C VAL A 162 27.83 16.46 18.83
N ILE A 163 28.72 16.67 19.80
CA ILE A 163 28.52 16.28 21.21
C ILE A 163 28.48 17.48 22.16
N GLU A 164 29.07 18.61 21.77
CA GLU A 164 29.13 19.85 22.56
C GLU A 164 29.39 21.06 21.65
N MET A 165 28.87 22.22 22.05
CA MET A 165 29.11 23.52 21.43
C MET A 165 29.57 24.52 22.50
N ASP A 166 30.66 25.22 22.21
CA ASP A 166 31.17 26.34 23.00
C ASP A 166 31.01 27.64 22.20
N ALA A 167 31.27 28.79 22.83
CA ALA A 167 31.16 30.12 22.20
C ALA A 167 31.97 30.33 20.91
N GLN A 168 33.03 29.54 20.67
CA GLN A 168 33.92 29.68 19.51
C GLN A 168 34.28 28.34 18.86
N SER A 169 33.61 27.24 19.24
CA SER A 169 33.98 25.93 18.73
C SER A 169 32.89 24.88 18.88
N VAL A 170 32.90 23.90 17.98
CA VAL A 170 32.03 22.72 18.02
C VAL A 170 32.89 21.48 18.19
N THR A 171 32.49 20.61 19.13
CA THR A 171 33.16 19.33 19.38
C THR A 171 32.39 18.21 18.68
N LEU A 172 33.09 17.47 17.83
CA LEU A 172 32.59 16.34 17.05
C LEU A 172 33.16 15.02 17.59
N GLU A 173 32.29 14.02 17.74
CA GLU A 173 32.66 12.62 17.89
C GLU A 173 32.74 11.97 16.50
N THR A 174 33.93 11.49 16.14
CA THR A 174 34.21 10.81 14.87
C THR A 174 34.67 9.37 15.12
N SER A 175 34.73 8.53 14.09
CA SER A 175 35.26 7.17 14.20
C SER A 175 36.72 7.10 14.65
N THR A 176 37.48 8.19 14.46
CA THR A 176 38.89 8.32 14.85
C THR A 176 39.10 8.99 16.20
N GLY A 177 38.02 9.35 16.90
CA GLY A 177 38.05 10.03 18.19
C GLY A 177 37.33 11.38 18.19
N VAL A 178 37.57 12.17 19.25
CA VAL A 178 36.95 13.49 19.43
C VAL A 178 37.77 14.56 18.72
N LYS A 179 37.11 15.41 17.93
CA LYS A 179 37.71 16.50 17.15
C LYS A 179 37.02 17.81 17.48
N LYS A 180 37.78 18.85 17.81
CA LYS A 180 37.27 20.21 18.08
C LYS A 180 37.50 21.09 16.85
N ILE A 181 36.47 21.79 16.41
CA ILE A 181 36.49 22.66 15.22
C ILE A 181 36.12 24.07 15.64
N GLU A 182 36.85 25.06 15.12
CA GLU A 182 36.55 26.47 15.33
C GLU A 182 35.24 26.85 14.62
N ALA A 183 34.34 27.52 15.34
CA ALA A 183 33.06 27.93 14.82
C ALA A 183 32.59 29.20 15.52
N THR A 184 32.46 30.30 14.79
CA THR A 184 31.85 31.54 15.28
C THR A 184 30.33 31.53 15.11
N SER A 185 29.82 30.73 14.16
CA SER A 185 28.38 30.52 13.94
C SER A 185 28.09 29.05 13.66
N VAL A 186 26.95 28.56 14.16
CA VAL A 186 26.53 27.16 13.96
C VAL A 186 25.11 27.12 13.40
N TYR A 187 24.92 26.42 12.29
CA TYR A 187 23.62 26.21 11.66
C TYR A 187 23.13 24.78 11.80
N THR A 188 22.14 24.54 12.65
CA THR A 188 21.57 23.21 12.90
C THR A 188 20.41 22.90 11.96
N MET A 189 20.75 22.43 10.77
CA MET A 189 19.85 22.12 9.65
C MET A 189 19.38 20.66 9.65
N ILE A 190 18.96 20.16 10.82
CA ILE A 190 18.59 18.75 11.05
C ILE A 190 17.09 18.42 10.82
N GLY A 191 16.36 19.38 10.26
CA GLY A 191 14.93 19.28 9.94
C GLY A 191 14.02 19.84 11.02
N ARG A 192 12.72 19.85 10.74
CA ARG A 192 11.67 20.34 11.65
C ARG A 192 10.70 19.23 11.98
N GLU A 193 10.10 19.31 13.15
CA GLU A 193 8.94 18.50 13.50
C GLU A 193 7.68 19.20 13.02
N ALA A 194 6.74 18.46 12.44
CA ALA A 194 5.43 19.04 12.16
C ALA A 194 4.73 19.33 13.51
N PRO A 195 4.00 20.45 13.66
CA PRO A 195 3.40 20.86 14.93
C PRO A 195 2.14 20.04 15.27
N LEU A 196 2.23 18.72 15.17
CA LEU A 196 1.14 17.77 15.37
C LEU A 196 0.77 17.64 16.84
N GLY A 197 1.71 17.91 17.76
CA GLY A 197 1.47 17.84 19.21
C GLY A 197 0.34 18.76 19.67
N LEU A 198 0.36 20.02 19.23
CA LEU A 198 -0.72 20.99 19.50
C LEU A 198 -2.06 20.48 18.94
N LEU A 199 -2.08 20.00 17.69
CA LEU A 199 -3.29 19.50 17.04
C LEU A 199 -3.89 18.30 17.80
N ARG A 200 -3.05 17.35 18.20
CA ARG A 200 -3.47 16.16 18.99
C ARG A 200 -4.02 16.56 20.35
N ARG A 201 -3.30 17.41 21.10
CA ARG A 201 -3.76 17.90 22.40
C ARG A 201 -5.04 18.73 22.31
N SER A 202 -5.30 19.34 21.15
CA SER A 202 -6.52 20.10 20.86
C SER A 202 -7.64 19.25 20.26
N GLY A 203 -7.51 17.92 20.27
CA GLY A 203 -8.54 17.00 19.76
C GLY A 203 -8.75 17.02 18.24
N VAL A 204 -7.85 17.66 17.48
CA VAL A 204 -7.94 17.71 16.02
C VAL A 204 -7.56 16.36 15.42
N LYS A 205 -8.50 15.74 14.71
CA LYS A 205 -8.28 14.43 14.07
C LYS A 205 -7.30 14.54 12.91
N ILE A 206 -6.11 13.98 13.07
CA ILE A 206 -5.09 13.92 12.01
C ILE A 206 -5.43 12.76 11.06
N ARG A 207 -5.66 13.09 9.80
CA ARG A 207 -6.02 12.10 8.77
C ARG A 207 -4.85 11.15 8.50
N GLY A 208 -5.05 9.85 8.74
CA GLY A 208 -4.06 8.80 8.46
C GLY A 208 -3.34 8.27 9.70
N GLU A 209 -3.54 8.91 10.85
CA GLU A 209 -3.07 8.40 12.14
C GLU A 209 -3.94 7.22 12.59
N TRP A 210 -3.29 6.15 13.08
CA TRP A 210 -3.97 4.97 13.58
C TRP A 210 -4.34 5.18 15.05
N SER A 211 -5.63 5.05 15.36
CA SER A 211 -6.12 5.00 16.73
C SER A 211 -6.19 3.55 17.23
N ALA A 212 -6.34 3.34 18.54
CA ALA A 212 -6.63 2.03 19.12
C ALA A 212 -7.86 1.38 18.46
N GLY A 213 -8.93 2.15 18.18
CA GLY A 213 -10.09 1.67 17.45
C GLY A 213 -9.79 1.25 16.00
N SER A 214 -8.80 1.86 15.34
CA SER A 214 -8.35 1.44 14.01
C SER A 214 -7.66 0.07 14.07
N TRP A 215 -6.85 -0.18 15.10
CA TRP A 215 -6.21 -1.47 15.33
C TRP A 215 -7.20 -2.56 15.72
N ILE A 216 -8.17 -2.26 16.60
CA ILE A 216 -9.22 -3.20 16.99
C ILE A 216 -10.08 -3.58 15.78
N SER A 217 -10.50 -2.60 14.97
CA SER A 217 -11.28 -2.90 13.76
C SER A 217 -10.50 -3.72 12.73
N LEU A 218 -9.19 -3.50 12.59
CA LEU A 218 -8.35 -4.35 11.75
C LEU A 218 -8.33 -5.78 12.30
N LEU A 219 -8.09 -5.96 13.60
CA LEU A 219 -8.05 -7.27 14.26
C LEU A 219 -9.37 -8.03 14.08
N LEU A 220 -10.51 -7.37 14.33
CA LEU A 220 -11.83 -7.97 14.15
C LEU A 220 -12.08 -8.40 12.71
N LEU A 221 -11.65 -7.60 11.72
CA LEU A 221 -11.73 -8.01 10.32
C LEU A 221 -10.82 -9.20 10.01
N MET A 222 -9.60 -9.26 10.57
CA MET A 222 -8.73 -10.43 10.39
C MET A 222 -9.37 -11.69 10.95
N VAL A 223 -9.97 -11.61 12.14
CA VAL A 223 -10.70 -12.74 12.75
C VAL A 223 -11.90 -13.15 11.89
N LEU A 224 -12.71 -12.18 11.46
CA LEU A 224 -13.88 -12.43 10.61
C LEU A 224 -13.48 -13.11 9.30
N PHE A 225 -12.48 -12.59 8.58
CA PHE A 225 -12.05 -13.20 7.32
C PHE A 225 -11.36 -14.54 7.53
N SER A 226 -10.62 -14.72 8.63
CA SER A 226 -10.09 -16.04 8.99
C SER A 226 -11.21 -17.05 9.14
N TRP A 227 -12.27 -16.70 9.88
CA TRP A 227 -13.44 -17.55 10.03
C TRP A 227 -14.13 -17.82 8.68
N ILE A 228 -14.40 -16.80 7.86
CA ILE A 228 -15.06 -16.96 6.55
C ILE A 228 -14.27 -17.86 5.60
N TYR A 229 -12.94 -17.71 5.52
CA TYR A 229 -12.14 -18.52 4.61
C TYR A 229 -12.00 -19.96 5.07
N HIS A 230 -11.90 -20.20 6.38
CA HIS A 230 -11.95 -21.55 6.93
C HIS A 230 -13.34 -22.19 6.82
N TRP A 231 -14.43 -21.42 6.93
CA TRP A 231 -15.78 -21.90 6.67
C TRP A 231 -16.01 -22.23 5.19
N LYS A 232 -15.47 -21.41 4.28
CA LYS A 232 -15.57 -21.61 2.84
C LYS A 232 -14.82 -22.87 2.37
N ARG A 233 -13.69 -23.18 3.00
CA ARG A 233 -12.72 -24.16 2.52
C ARG A 233 -12.64 -25.37 3.45
N GLN A 234 -13.15 -26.49 2.97
CA GLN A 234 -13.02 -27.80 3.61
C GLN A 234 -11.59 -28.36 3.43
N GLY A 235 -11.18 -29.27 4.31
CA GLY A 235 -9.90 -29.97 4.26
C GLY A 235 -8.70 -29.18 4.78
N VAL A 236 -8.91 -28.01 5.39
CA VAL A 236 -7.83 -27.14 5.87
C VAL A 236 -7.88 -26.98 7.38
N TRP A 237 -6.73 -27.02 8.03
CA TRP A 237 -6.62 -26.79 9.47
C TRP A 237 -6.69 -25.29 9.83
N PRO A 238 -7.47 -24.90 10.86
CA PRO A 238 -8.43 -25.73 11.62
C PRO A 238 -9.69 -26.08 10.81
N PRO A 239 -10.28 -27.29 11.03
CA PRO A 239 -11.42 -27.82 10.27
C PRO A 239 -12.76 -27.17 10.67
N LEU A 240 -12.85 -25.84 10.49
CA LEU A 240 -14.02 -25.06 10.89
C LEU A 240 -15.21 -25.28 9.96
N ALA A 241 -14.97 -25.55 8.67
CA ALA A 241 -16.05 -25.83 7.73
C ALA A 241 -16.81 -27.11 8.12
N GLU A 242 -16.06 -28.18 8.39
CA GLU A 242 -16.59 -29.49 8.79
C GLU A 242 -17.32 -29.36 10.12
N TRP A 243 -16.66 -28.78 11.14
CA TRP A 243 -17.28 -28.54 12.43
C TRP A 243 -18.57 -27.73 12.32
N TRP A 244 -18.60 -26.68 11.49
CA TRP A 244 -19.78 -25.85 11.32
C TRP A 244 -20.93 -26.60 10.65
N ILE A 245 -20.65 -27.38 9.61
CA ILE A 245 -21.65 -28.20 8.90
C ILE A 245 -22.19 -29.30 9.81
N ASP A 246 -21.33 -29.95 10.60
CA ASP A 246 -21.72 -31.01 11.55
C ASP A 246 -22.69 -30.49 12.62
N GLN A 247 -22.60 -29.20 12.99
CA GLN A 247 -23.54 -28.55 13.90
C GLN A 247 -24.86 -28.11 13.22
N GLY A 248 -25.09 -28.47 11.95
CA GLY A 248 -26.23 -27.99 11.16
C GLY A 248 -26.09 -26.52 10.74
N GLY A 249 -24.87 -26.00 10.71
CA GLY A 249 -24.60 -24.63 10.32
C GLY A 249 -24.82 -24.38 8.83
N PHE A 250 -25.15 -23.13 8.50
CA PHE A 250 -25.35 -22.66 7.14
C PHE A 250 -24.13 -22.93 6.22
N PRO A 251 -24.30 -23.39 4.96
CA PRO A 251 -25.55 -23.56 4.22
C PRO A 251 -26.17 -24.97 4.34
N GLY A 252 -25.75 -25.80 5.30
CA GLY A 252 -26.26 -27.15 5.47
C GLY A 252 -27.79 -27.21 5.57
N GLY A 253 -28.41 -28.15 4.85
CA GLY A 253 -29.86 -28.34 4.82
C GLY A 253 -30.66 -27.34 3.99
N LEU A 254 -30.01 -26.33 3.38
CA LEU A 254 -30.69 -25.38 2.50
C LEU A 254 -31.24 -26.04 1.24
N ASP A 255 -30.54 -27.03 0.70
CA ASP A 255 -30.99 -27.81 -0.45
C ASP A 255 -32.32 -28.50 -0.18
N GLN A 256 -32.47 -29.13 0.98
CA GLN A 256 -33.70 -29.79 1.41
C GLN A 256 -34.82 -28.77 1.63
N TRP A 257 -34.53 -27.66 2.30
CA TRP A 257 -35.50 -26.58 2.51
C TRP A 257 -35.99 -26.01 1.17
N TRP A 258 -35.08 -25.76 0.23
CA TRP A 258 -35.43 -25.20 -1.07
C TRP A 258 -36.25 -26.17 -1.93
N THR A 259 -35.87 -27.44 -1.92
CA THR A 259 -36.59 -28.52 -2.62
C THR A 259 -38.01 -28.69 -2.03
N SER A 260 -38.19 -28.44 -0.72
CA SER A 260 -39.51 -28.51 -0.07
C SER A 260 -40.52 -27.46 -0.57
N LEU A 261 -40.05 -26.38 -1.21
CA LEU A 261 -40.91 -25.35 -1.81
C LEU A 261 -41.65 -25.87 -3.07
N GLY A 262 -41.24 -27.01 -3.63
CA GLY A 262 -41.89 -27.68 -4.75
C GLY A 262 -41.81 -26.91 -6.08
N GLY A 263 -42.46 -27.47 -7.11
CA GLY A 263 -42.52 -26.86 -8.45
C GLY A 263 -41.15 -26.71 -9.11
N ALA A 264 -40.87 -25.52 -9.65
CA ALA A 264 -39.60 -25.20 -10.31
C ALA A 264 -38.37 -25.29 -9.38
N PHE A 265 -38.55 -25.41 -8.07
CA PHE A 265 -37.42 -25.59 -7.15
C PHE A 265 -37.01 -27.05 -6.96
N ALA A 266 -37.90 -27.99 -7.26
CA ALA A 266 -37.61 -29.42 -7.16
C ALA A 266 -37.14 -30.02 -8.50
N ASP A 267 -37.46 -29.36 -9.62
CA ASP A 267 -37.11 -29.81 -10.96
C ASP A 267 -35.75 -29.25 -11.42
N ARG A 268 -34.74 -30.12 -11.49
CA ARG A 268 -33.37 -29.77 -11.92
C ARG A 268 -33.27 -29.34 -13.38
N SER A 269 -34.25 -29.65 -14.23
CA SER A 269 -34.25 -29.16 -15.62
C SER A 269 -34.54 -27.66 -15.70
N THR A 270 -35.11 -27.08 -14.64
CA THR A 270 -35.40 -25.66 -14.55
C THR A 270 -34.22 -24.89 -13.96
N LEU A 271 -34.11 -23.63 -14.37
CA LEU A 271 -33.04 -22.73 -13.95
C LEU A 271 -33.00 -22.47 -12.43
N LEU A 272 -34.15 -22.62 -11.75
CA LEU A 272 -34.28 -22.49 -10.30
C LEU A 272 -33.91 -23.80 -9.56
N GLY A 273 -34.23 -24.96 -10.11
CA GLY A 273 -33.86 -26.25 -9.52
C GLY A 273 -32.35 -26.49 -9.56
N THR A 274 -31.66 -26.13 -10.63
CA THR A 274 -30.18 -26.18 -10.68
C THR A 274 -29.53 -25.29 -9.62
N LEU A 275 -30.14 -24.13 -9.31
CA LEU A 275 -29.58 -23.19 -8.33
C LEU A 275 -29.52 -23.79 -6.91
N VAL A 276 -30.42 -24.73 -6.59
CA VAL A 276 -30.45 -25.43 -5.29
C VAL A 276 -29.11 -26.11 -4.99
N THR A 277 -28.51 -26.77 -5.98
CA THR A 277 -27.21 -27.46 -5.85
C THR A 277 -26.04 -26.49 -5.64
N SER A 278 -26.17 -25.25 -6.13
CA SER A 278 -25.13 -24.23 -5.95
C SER A 278 -25.27 -23.52 -4.61
N VAL A 279 -26.50 -23.26 -4.15
CA VAL A 279 -26.78 -22.62 -2.85
C VAL A 279 -26.30 -23.46 -1.66
N SER A 280 -26.26 -24.79 -1.79
CA SER A 280 -25.72 -25.67 -0.75
C SER A 280 -24.20 -25.57 -0.59
N GLN A 281 -23.49 -24.86 -1.48
CA GLN A 281 -22.04 -24.71 -1.43
C GLN A 281 -21.64 -23.41 -0.70
N PRO A 282 -20.76 -23.46 0.32
CA PRO A 282 -20.20 -22.25 0.94
C PRO A 282 -19.54 -21.30 -0.08
N GLY A 283 -18.93 -21.85 -1.13
CA GLY A 283 -18.30 -21.11 -2.22
C GLY A 283 -19.26 -20.20 -2.99
N PHE A 284 -20.52 -20.60 -3.18
CA PHE A 284 -21.55 -19.79 -3.82
C PHE A 284 -21.82 -18.51 -3.02
N TRP A 285 -22.06 -18.65 -1.72
CA TRP A 285 -22.37 -17.54 -0.83
C TRP A 285 -21.20 -16.58 -0.67
N TYR A 286 -19.99 -17.11 -0.52
CA TYR A 286 -18.78 -16.28 -0.54
C TYR A 286 -18.70 -15.46 -1.84
N SER A 287 -18.90 -16.09 -2.99
CA SER A 287 -18.78 -15.44 -4.30
C SER A 287 -19.91 -14.43 -4.55
N LEU A 288 -21.12 -14.71 -4.05
CA LEU A 288 -22.25 -13.78 -4.06
C LEU A 288 -21.93 -12.54 -3.22
N VAL A 289 -21.51 -12.71 -1.97
CA VAL A 289 -21.14 -11.59 -1.08
C VAL A 289 -19.99 -10.79 -1.70
N TYR A 290 -18.97 -11.46 -2.23
CA TYR A 290 -17.86 -10.80 -2.91
C TYR A 290 -18.35 -9.94 -4.09
N THR A 291 -19.22 -10.49 -4.93
CA THR A 291 -19.81 -9.81 -6.08
C THR A 291 -20.66 -8.61 -5.65
N LEU A 292 -21.46 -8.76 -4.58
CA LEU A 292 -22.25 -7.66 -4.01
C LEU A 292 -21.35 -6.55 -3.45
N VAL A 293 -20.26 -6.90 -2.76
CA VAL A 293 -19.29 -5.90 -2.28
C VAL A 293 -18.67 -5.14 -3.45
N VAL A 294 -18.21 -5.83 -4.50
CA VAL A 294 -17.66 -5.18 -5.70
C VAL A 294 -18.70 -4.28 -6.37
N LEU A 295 -19.96 -4.71 -6.46
CA LEU A 295 -21.05 -3.91 -7.02
C LEU A 295 -21.34 -2.66 -6.19
N LEU A 296 -21.60 -2.82 -4.89
CA LEU A 296 -21.99 -1.72 -3.99
C LEU A 296 -20.88 -0.68 -3.87
N PHE A 297 -19.63 -1.12 -3.62
CA PHE A 297 -18.49 -0.20 -3.54
C PHE A 297 -18.11 0.34 -4.92
N GLY A 298 -18.34 -0.40 -6.00
CA GLY A 298 -18.18 0.08 -7.36
C GLY A 298 -19.13 1.22 -7.70
N ILE A 299 -20.42 1.08 -7.41
CA ILE A 299 -21.42 2.15 -7.56
C ILE A 299 -21.00 3.36 -6.71
N ARG A 300 -20.57 3.15 -5.46
CA ARG A 300 -20.10 4.24 -4.60
C ARG A 300 -18.85 4.93 -5.16
N ARG A 301 -17.93 4.19 -5.78
CA ARG A 301 -16.73 4.73 -6.45
C ARG A 301 -17.12 5.63 -7.63
N ILE A 302 -18.07 5.19 -8.46
CA ILE A 302 -18.57 5.95 -9.60
C ILE A 302 -19.20 7.27 -9.15
N HIS A 303 -20.00 7.26 -8.09
CA HIS A 303 -20.61 8.47 -7.53
C HIS A 303 -19.58 9.45 -6.97
N ARG A 304 -18.52 8.94 -6.33
CA ARG A 304 -17.45 9.79 -5.78
C ARG A 304 -16.57 10.41 -6.87
N ARG A 305 -16.30 9.67 -7.94
CA ARG A 305 -15.41 10.11 -9.04
C ARG A 305 -16.10 9.90 -10.39
N PRO A 306 -17.01 10.80 -10.78
CA PRO A 306 -17.86 10.65 -11.97
C PRO A 306 -17.10 10.97 -13.26
N THR A 307 -16.01 10.26 -13.53
CA THR A 307 -15.24 10.35 -14.79
C THR A 307 -15.59 9.17 -15.70
N GLN A 308 -15.49 9.36 -17.02
CA GLN A 308 -15.73 8.28 -18.00
C GLN A 308 -14.80 7.08 -17.76
N TYR A 309 -13.52 7.33 -17.49
CA TYR A 309 -12.55 6.28 -17.20
C TYR A 309 -12.97 5.42 -16.00
N VAL A 310 -13.32 6.05 -14.87
CA VAL A 310 -13.73 5.31 -13.65
C VAL A 310 -15.02 4.54 -13.90
N ARG A 311 -15.98 5.11 -14.63
CA ARG A 311 -17.24 4.42 -14.98
C ARG A 311 -16.97 3.14 -15.76
N TRP A 312 -16.26 3.24 -16.89
CA TRP A 312 -15.95 2.07 -17.73
C TRP A 312 -15.13 1.03 -16.98
N GLN A 313 -14.07 1.44 -16.30
CA GLN A 313 -13.23 0.53 -15.52
C GLN A 313 -14.03 -0.23 -14.46
N THR A 314 -14.87 0.48 -13.72
CA THR A 314 -15.65 -0.11 -12.62
C THR A 314 -16.71 -1.06 -13.16
N TRP A 315 -17.43 -0.68 -14.23
CA TRP A 315 -18.40 -1.57 -14.84
C TRP A 315 -17.77 -2.82 -15.44
N THR A 316 -16.61 -2.71 -16.10
CA THR A 316 -15.87 -3.89 -16.58
C THR A 316 -15.52 -4.84 -15.43
N LEU A 317 -15.01 -4.31 -14.31
CA LEU A 317 -14.67 -5.12 -13.14
C LEU A 317 -15.91 -5.78 -12.51
N ILE A 318 -17.02 -5.06 -12.42
CA ILE A 318 -18.31 -5.60 -11.94
C ILE A 318 -18.78 -6.72 -12.87
N SER A 319 -18.77 -6.51 -14.19
CA SER A 319 -19.21 -7.50 -15.16
C SER A 319 -18.35 -8.75 -15.15
N ILE A 320 -17.03 -8.62 -15.04
CA ILE A 320 -16.12 -9.78 -14.93
C ILE A 320 -16.32 -10.51 -13.60
N GLN A 321 -16.54 -9.79 -12.50
CA GLN A 321 -16.82 -10.44 -11.23
C GLN A 321 -18.18 -11.18 -11.24
N ALA A 322 -19.22 -10.55 -11.80
CA ALA A 322 -20.56 -11.11 -11.79
C ALA A 322 -20.74 -12.26 -12.79
N ILE A 323 -20.22 -12.12 -14.02
CA ILE A 323 -20.52 -13.08 -15.09
C ILE A 323 -19.56 -14.28 -15.04
N PRO A 324 -18.29 -14.18 -15.48
CA PRO A 324 -17.41 -15.34 -15.54
C PRO A 324 -16.95 -15.84 -14.16
N LEU A 325 -16.97 -14.99 -13.12
CA LEU A 325 -16.50 -15.36 -11.77
C LEU A 325 -17.60 -15.63 -10.75
N PHE A 326 -18.87 -15.59 -11.15
CA PHE A 326 -19.98 -15.98 -10.27
C PHE A 326 -21.07 -16.72 -11.04
N LEU A 327 -21.78 -16.06 -11.96
CA LEU A 327 -22.89 -16.67 -12.70
C LEU A 327 -22.45 -17.88 -13.53
N LEU A 328 -21.30 -17.81 -14.20
CA LEU A 328 -20.81 -18.89 -15.05
C LEU A 328 -20.58 -20.20 -14.29
N PRO A 329 -19.71 -20.26 -13.26
CA PRO A 329 -19.41 -21.50 -12.54
C PRO A 329 -20.54 -21.99 -11.64
N TYR A 330 -21.34 -21.08 -11.06
CA TYR A 330 -22.35 -21.47 -10.07
C TYR A 330 -23.78 -21.52 -10.63
N TRP A 331 -24.03 -21.06 -11.85
CA TRP A 331 -25.39 -21.06 -12.36
C TRP A 331 -25.47 -21.57 -13.80
N ILE A 332 -24.73 -20.94 -14.72
CA ILE A 332 -24.83 -21.24 -16.15
C ILE A 332 -24.29 -22.63 -16.47
N LEU A 333 -23.08 -22.98 -16.01
CA LEU A 333 -22.48 -24.29 -16.30
C LEU A 333 -23.25 -25.46 -15.64
N PRO A 334 -23.62 -25.40 -14.34
CA PRO A 334 -24.48 -26.42 -13.75
C PRO A 334 -25.80 -26.59 -14.52
N TRP A 335 -26.45 -25.49 -14.92
CA TRP A 335 -27.73 -25.54 -15.62
C TRP A 335 -27.61 -26.17 -17.01
N LEU A 336 -26.54 -25.85 -17.75
CA LEU A 336 -26.24 -26.51 -19.02
C LEU A 336 -25.97 -28.02 -18.83
N GLY A 337 -25.33 -28.39 -17.72
CA GLY A 337 -25.14 -29.79 -17.35
C GLY A 337 -26.45 -30.52 -17.07
N ASP A 338 -27.35 -29.93 -16.28
CA ASP A 338 -28.66 -30.52 -15.97
C ASP A 338 -29.57 -30.64 -17.21
N LEU A 339 -29.37 -29.78 -18.22
CA LEU A 339 -30.04 -29.88 -19.53
C LEU A 339 -29.46 -30.96 -20.46
N GLY A 340 -28.39 -31.64 -20.04
CA GLY A 340 -27.71 -32.66 -20.83
C GLY A 340 -26.84 -32.10 -21.97
N CYS A 341 -26.48 -30.80 -21.93
CA CYS A 341 -25.61 -30.20 -22.96
C CYS A 341 -24.18 -30.79 -22.96
N PHE A 342 -23.81 -31.49 -21.90
CA PHE A 342 -22.49 -32.12 -21.71
C PHE A 342 -22.52 -33.65 -21.76
N ASP A 343 -23.66 -34.24 -22.15
CA ASP A 343 -23.83 -35.69 -22.18
C ASP A 343 -23.35 -36.32 -23.49
N ASP A 344 -23.43 -35.58 -24.60
CA ASP A 344 -23.05 -36.05 -25.93
C ASP A 344 -22.37 -35.00 -26.81
N GLY A 345 -21.78 -35.48 -27.92
CA GLY A 345 -21.19 -34.65 -28.96
C GLY A 345 -20.03 -33.77 -28.50
N TRP A 346 -19.92 -32.58 -29.10
CA TRP A 346 -18.84 -31.63 -28.82
C TRP A 346 -18.90 -31.09 -27.38
N GLY A 347 -20.10 -30.98 -26.81
CA GLY A 347 -20.31 -30.47 -25.45
C GLY A 347 -19.68 -31.38 -24.41
N ARG A 348 -19.83 -32.71 -24.57
CA ARG A 348 -19.14 -33.70 -23.75
C ARG A 348 -17.62 -33.61 -23.87
N THR A 349 -17.08 -33.52 -25.09
CA THR A 349 -15.63 -33.41 -25.30
C THR A 349 -15.05 -32.17 -24.60
N LEU A 350 -15.75 -31.04 -24.69
CA LEU A 350 -15.34 -29.81 -24.01
C LEU A 350 -15.41 -29.96 -22.49
N ALA A 351 -16.52 -30.50 -21.99
CA ALA A 351 -16.74 -30.67 -20.55
C ALA A 351 -15.76 -31.66 -19.94
N ASP A 352 -15.48 -32.79 -20.58
CA ASP A 352 -14.50 -33.78 -20.10
C ASP A 352 -13.08 -33.21 -20.08
N ALA A 353 -12.75 -32.32 -21.03
CA ALA A 353 -11.44 -31.67 -21.08
C ALA A 353 -11.26 -30.57 -20.02
N MET A 354 -12.33 -29.86 -19.65
CA MET A 354 -12.27 -28.67 -18.80
C MET A 354 -12.85 -28.86 -17.39
N PHE A 355 -13.84 -29.72 -17.22
CA PHE A 355 -14.65 -29.91 -16.01
C PHE A 355 -14.77 -31.41 -15.70
N PRO A 356 -13.77 -31.98 -15.00
CA PRO A 356 -13.74 -33.41 -14.70
C PRO A 356 -14.92 -33.77 -13.78
N ILE A 357 -15.39 -35.00 -13.93
CA ILE A 357 -16.45 -35.57 -13.10
C ILE A 357 -15.84 -35.98 -11.77
N THR A 358 -16.50 -35.63 -10.66
CA THR A 358 -16.01 -35.99 -9.31
C THR A 358 -17.20 -36.20 -8.38
N GLU A 359 -17.20 -37.32 -7.66
CA GLU A 359 -18.28 -37.69 -6.74
C GLU A 359 -18.43 -36.70 -5.58
N ASN A 360 -17.35 -36.02 -5.21
CA ASN A 360 -17.29 -35.06 -4.11
C ASN A 360 -17.82 -33.67 -4.46
N TYR A 361 -18.30 -33.43 -5.69
CA TYR A 361 -18.81 -32.12 -6.09
C TYR A 361 -20.33 -32.17 -6.36
N PRO A 362 -21.17 -31.36 -5.66
CA PRO A 362 -22.64 -31.48 -5.73
C PRO A 362 -23.23 -31.37 -7.14
N ALA A 363 -22.60 -30.63 -8.03
CA ALA A 363 -23.05 -30.45 -9.42
C ALA A 363 -22.50 -31.52 -10.39
N GLY A 364 -21.85 -32.57 -9.88
CA GLY A 364 -21.29 -33.70 -10.65
C GLY A 364 -19.98 -33.40 -11.38
N ARG A 365 -19.78 -32.17 -11.87
CA ARG A 365 -18.55 -31.71 -12.54
C ARG A 365 -17.97 -30.48 -11.87
N GLU A 366 -16.65 -30.36 -11.83
CA GLU A 366 -15.93 -29.26 -11.18
C GLU A 366 -16.01 -27.91 -11.95
N TYR A 367 -17.21 -27.35 -12.08
CA TYR A 367 -17.45 -26.11 -12.84
C TYR A 367 -16.73 -24.88 -12.28
N TRP A 368 -16.35 -24.88 -11.00
CA TRP A 368 -15.54 -23.84 -10.38
C TRP A 368 -14.19 -23.62 -11.08
N ARG A 369 -13.66 -24.62 -11.81
CA ARG A 369 -12.46 -24.48 -12.64
C ARG A 369 -12.58 -23.38 -13.69
N ALA A 370 -13.80 -22.99 -14.07
CA ALA A 370 -14.07 -21.88 -14.98
C ALA A 370 -13.49 -20.53 -14.49
N PHE A 371 -13.19 -20.37 -13.20
CA PHE A 371 -12.46 -19.20 -12.70
C PHE A 371 -11.12 -18.99 -13.43
N GLY A 372 -10.46 -20.07 -13.88
CA GLY A 372 -9.22 -20.02 -14.65
C GLY A 372 -9.36 -19.36 -16.03
N LEU A 373 -10.59 -19.14 -16.54
CA LEU A 373 -10.80 -18.35 -17.76
C LEU A 373 -10.42 -16.88 -17.58
N ILE A 374 -10.50 -16.37 -16.35
CA ILE A 374 -10.18 -14.99 -16.00
C ILE A 374 -8.90 -14.91 -15.17
N LEU A 375 -8.74 -15.82 -14.21
CA LEU A 375 -7.61 -15.84 -13.29
C LEU A 375 -6.47 -16.66 -13.91
N ALA A 376 -5.50 -15.97 -14.49
CA ALA A 376 -4.33 -16.60 -15.10
C ALA A 376 -3.39 -17.23 -14.06
N TRP A 377 -2.62 -18.24 -14.46
CA TRP A 377 -1.48 -18.75 -13.68
C TRP A 377 -0.43 -17.63 -13.48
N PRO A 378 0.30 -17.56 -12.34
CA PRO A 378 0.22 -18.42 -11.15
C PRO A 378 -0.83 -17.97 -10.11
N LEU A 379 -1.74 -17.04 -10.46
CA LEU A 379 -2.78 -16.62 -9.50
C LEU A 379 -3.82 -17.72 -9.27
N PHE A 380 -4.31 -18.36 -10.33
CA PHE A 380 -5.17 -19.53 -10.21
C PHE A 380 -4.35 -20.81 -10.31
N PHE A 381 -4.04 -21.34 -9.14
CA PHE A 381 -3.14 -22.47 -8.97
C PHE A 381 -3.78 -23.81 -9.40
N TRP A 382 -5.03 -24.05 -8.98
CA TRP A 382 -5.67 -25.37 -8.97
C TRP A 382 -5.99 -25.99 -10.35
N ASN A 383 -5.94 -25.22 -11.44
CA ASN A 383 -6.10 -25.75 -12.81
C ASN A 383 -4.82 -26.29 -13.43
N VAL A 384 -3.66 -25.91 -12.87
CA VAL A 384 -2.35 -26.38 -13.33
C VAL A 384 -1.85 -27.51 -12.44
N PHE A 385 -2.20 -27.52 -11.16
CA PHE A 385 -1.70 -28.48 -10.18
C PHE A 385 -2.77 -29.50 -9.83
N THR A 386 -2.95 -30.50 -10.70
CA THR A 386 -3.95 -31.57 -10.59
C THR A 386 -3.28 -32.94 -10.50
N ASP A 387 -3.99 -33.97 -10.05
CA ASP A 387 -3.47 -35.33 -9.98
C ASP A 387 -3.03 -35.86 -11.35
N GLN A 388 -3.88 -35.67 -12.35
CA GLN A 388 -3.56 -35.95 -13.75
C GLN A 388 -3.46 -34.66 -14.57
N PRO A 389 -2.58 -34.57 -15.58
CA PRO A 389 -2.41 -33.35 -16.36
C PRO A 389 -3.66 -33.01 -17.18
N MET A 390 -4.29 -31.89 -16.83
CA MET A 390 -5.43 -31.36 -17.59
C MET A 390 -4.95 -30.54 -18.78
N MET A 391 -4.76 -31.20 -19.93
CA MET A 391 -4.15 -30.58 -21.12
C MET A 391 -4.84 -29.29 -21.57
N ALA A 392 -6.17 -29.23 -21.56
CA ALA A 392 -6.90 -28.02 -21.92
C ALA A 392 -6.53 -26.83 -21.02
N TRP A 393 -6.48 -27.04 -19.71
CA TRP A 393 -6.12 -25.99 -18.76
C TRP A 393 -4.65 -25.62 -18.79
N LEU A 394 -3.75 -26.58 -19.02
CA LEU A 394 -2.32 -26.29 -19.21
C LEU A 394 -2.11 -25.39 -20.42
N VAL A 395 -2.75 -25.70 -21.56
CA VAL A 395 -2.68 -24.88 -22.78
C VAL A 395 -3.28 -23.50 -22.55
N ILE A 396 -4.47 -23.41 -21.96
CA ILE A 396 -5.11 -22.12 -21.63
C ILE A 396 -4.20 -21.28 -20.72
N SER A 397 -3.64 -21.89 -19.68
CA SER A 397 -2.78 -21.19 -18.71
C SER A 397 -1.50 -20.66 -19.34
N VAL A 398 -0.88 -21.44 -20.24
CA VAL A 398 0.31 -21.02 -20.99
C VAL A 398 -0.02 -19.87 -21.93
N ILE A 399 -1.09 -19.99 -22.71
CA ILE A 399 -1.52 -18.94 -23.65
C ILE A 399 -1.86 -17.65 -22.89
N GLN A 400 -2.67 -17.73 -21.83
CA GLN A 400 -3.01 -16.57 -21.02
C GLN A 400 -1.78 -15.90 -20.43
N THR A 401 -0.90 -16.68 -19.79
CA THR A 401 0.18 -16.14 -18.97
C THR A 401 1.40 -15.68 -19.76
N PHE A 402 1.74 -16.39 -20.83
CA PHE A 402 2.97 -16.15 -21.61
C PHE A 402 2.71 -15.53 -22.98
N VAL A 403 1.46 -15.48 -23.46
CA VAL A 403 1.11 -14.85 -24.74
C VAL A 403 0.21 -13.64 -24.53
N LEU A 404 -1.01 -13.84 -24.02
CA LEU A 404 -2.01 -12.77 -23.93
C LEU A 404 -1.60 -11.67 -22.94
N LEU A 405 -1.17 -12.04 -21.73
CA LEU A 405 -0.77 -11.07 -20.72
C LEU A 405 0.44 -10.22 -21.13
N PRO A 406 1.57 -10.79 -21.60
CA PRO A 406 2.70 -9.99 -22.07
C PRO A 406 2.33 -9.06 -23.21
N LEU A 407 1.54 -9.51 -24.19
CA LEU A 407 1.07 -8.67 -25.31
C LEU A 407 0.19 -7.51 -24.82
N ALA A 408 -0.76 -7.79 -23.94
CA ALA A 408 -1.64 -6.78 -23.37
C ALA A 408 -0.85 -5.75 -22.53
N ILE A 409 0.08 -6.21 -21.70
CA ILE A 409 0.94 -5.34 -20.87
C ILE A 409 1.88 -4.52 -21.74
N ARG A 410 2.40 -5.08 -22.84
CA ARG A 410 3.22 -4.34 -23.79
C ARG A 410 2.43 -3.19 -24.43
N ARG A 411 1.15 -3.41 -24.74
CA ARG A 411 0.27 -2.46 -25.45
C ARG A 411 -0.41 -1.43 -24.56
N TRP A 412 -0.80 -1.79 -23.33
CA TRP A 412 -1.62 -0.96 -22.43
C TRP A 412 -1.02 -0.78 -21.02
N GLY A 413 0.13 -1.42 -20.73
CA GLY A 413 0.78 -1.37 -19.44
C GLY A 413 0.23 -2.37 -18.42
N LYS A 414 0.88 -2.47 -17.26
CA LYS A 414 0.54 -3.42 -16.19
C LYS A 414 -0.91 -3.29 -15.69
N GLY A 415 -1.47 -2.09 -15.77
CA GLY A 415 -2.81 -1.77 -15.29
C GLY A 415 -3.95 -2.52 -16.00
N VAL A 416 -3.71 -3.04 -17.21
CA VAL A 416 -4.74 -3.72 -18.02
C VAL A 416 -5.34 -4.93 -17.29
N TYR A 417 -4.52 -5.77 -16.66
CA TYR A 417 -5.06 -6.95 -15.99
C TYR A 417 -5.48 -6.64 -14.55
N CYS A 418 -4.56 -6.14 -13.71
CA CYS A 418 -4.84 -5.87 -12.30
C CYS A 418 -5.86 -4.74 -12.06
N GLY A 419 -6.20 -3.94 -13.08
CA GLY A 419 -7.13 -2.82 -12.97
C GLY A 419 -8.40 -2.96 -13.79
N TRP A 420 -8.51 -3.93 -14.70
CA TRP A 420 -9.71 -4.11 -15.52
C TRP A 420 -10.24 -5.55 -15.56
N ILE A 421 -9.43 -6.56 -15.21
CA ILE A 421 -9.80 -7.98 -15.39
C ILE A 421 -9.80 -8.75 -14.07
N CYS A 422 -8.72 -8.62 -13.29
CA CYS A 422 -8.53 -9.43 -12.07
C CYS A 422 -9.58 -9.12 -10.99
N SER A 423 -10.17 -10.16 -10.37
CA SER A 423 -11.11 -10.02 -9.25
C SER A 423 -10.50 -9.36 -8.03
N CYS A 424 -9.28 -9.76 -7.63
CA CYS A 424 -8.55 -9.10 -6.54
C CYS A 424 -8.34 -7.61 -6.84
N GLY A 425 -8.20 -7.28 -8.13
CA GLY A 425 -8.15 -5.92 -8.70
C GLY A 425 -9.48 -5.18 -8.63
N ALA A 426 -10.61 -5.89 -8.77
CA ALA A 426 -11.95 -5.35 -8.63
C ALA A 426 -12.20 -4.84 -7.21
N LEU A 427 -11.95 -5.67 -6.20
CA LEU A 427 -12.10 -5.27 -4.79
C LEU A 427 -11.11 -4.15 -4.42
N ALA A 428 -9.88 -4.26 -4.89
CA ALA A 428 -8.83 -3.25 -4.82
C ALA A 428 -9.29 -1.86 -5.30
N GLU A 429 -9.80 -1.78 -6.52
CA GLU A 429 -10.19 -0.51 -7.14
C GLU A 429 -11.54 0.03 -6.62
N THR A 430 -12.45 -0.84 -6.19
CA THR A 430 -13.76 -0.43 -5.68
C THR A 430 -13.73 -0.05 -4.20
N LEU A 431 -13.45 -1.01 -3.33
CA LEU A 431 -13.39 -0.82 -1.88
C LEU A 431 -12.13 -0.05 -1.45
N GLY A 432 -10.98 -0.52 -1.92
CA GLY A 432 -9.67 -0.04 -1.46
C GLY A 432 -9.24 1.34 -1.97
N ASP A 433 -9.87 1.88 -3.02
CA ASP A 433 -9.57 3.23 -3.54
C ASP A 433 -9.79 4.32 -2.47
N THR A 434 -10.69 4.08 -1.53
CA THR A 434 -10.96 4.96 -0.37
C THR A 434 -9.71 5.17 0.52
N GLN A 435 -8.84 4.16 0.58
CA GLN A 435 -7.67 4.10 1.43
C GLN A 435 -6.34 4.24 0.66
N ARG A 436 -6.37 4.62 -0.64
CA ARG A 436 -5.18 4.65 -1.50
C ARG A 436 -3.97 5.39 -0.91
N ARG A 437 -4.24 6.45 -0.14
CA ARG A 437 -3.25 7.29 0.56
C ARG A 437 -2.58 6.63 1.79
N LYS A 438 -3.13 5.53 2.31
CA LYS A 438 -2.63 4.81 3.49
C LYS A 438 -1.65 3.68 3.12
N MET A 439 -1.17 3.65 1.88
CA MET A 439 -0.17 2.67 1.48
C MET A 439 1.12 2.91 2.30
N PRO A 440 1.69 1.89 2.95
CA PRO A 440 2.98 2.06 3.61
C PRO A 440 4.09 2.29 2.59
N HIS A 441 5.04 3.14 2.96
CA HIS A 441 6.25 3.46 2.20
C HIS A 441 7.45 3.47 3.15
N GLY A 442 8.63 3.12 2.62
CA GLY A 442 9.87 3.14 3.38
C GLY A 442 10.75 1.92 3.10
N PRO A 443 11.97 1.88 3.65
CA PRO A 443 12.93 0.80 3.39
C PRO A 443 12.41 -0.58 3.81
N TRP A 444 11.72 -0.66 4.97
CA TRP A 444 11.14 -1.92 5.44
C TRP A 444 10.01 -2.39 4.52
N THR A 445 9.08 -1.51 4.13
CA THR A 445 8.00 -1.84 3.22
C THR A 445 8.51 -2.22 1.82
N HIS A 446 9.63 -1.64 1.38
CA HIS A 446 10.28 -2.05 0.15
C HIS A 446 10.76 -3.52 0.21
N ARG A 447 11.27 -3.98 1.36
CA ARG A 447 11.64 -5.39 1.54
C ARG A 447 10.44 -6.33 1.41
N LEU A 448 9.25 -5.91 1.85
CA LEU A 448 8.03 -6.72 1.68
C LEU A 448 7.65 -6.95 0.21
N ASN A 449 8.09 -6.11 -0.73
CA ASN A 449 7.83 -6.32 -2.15
C ASN A 449 8.47 -7.63 -2.67
N PHE A 450 9.45 -8.20 -1.95
CA PHE A 450 10.07 -9.47 -2.31
C PHE A 450 9.19 -10.69 -1.98
N ILE A 451 8.16 -10.56 -1.14
CA ILE A 451 7.26 -11.68 -0.81
C ILE A 451 6.60 -12.25 -2.06
N GLY A 452 6.08 -11.39 -2.94
CA GLY A 452 5.46 -11.83 -4.19
C GLY A 452 6.46 -12.47 -5.17
N GLN A 453 7.73 -12.05 -5.14
CA GLN A 453 8.79 -12.70 -5.92
C GLN A 453 9.13 -14.08 -5.35
N PHE A 454 9.16 -14.21 -4.02
CA PHE A 454 9.34 -15.49 -3.35
C PHE A 454 8.18 -16.45 -3.66
N PHE A 455 6.93 -16.00 -3.60
CA PHE A 455 5.78 -16.84 -3.99
C PHE A 455 5.81 -17.22 -5.48
N LEU A 456 6.25 -16.32 -6.36
CA LEU A 456 6.47 -16.67 -7.76
C LEU A 456 7.52 -17.78 -7.92
N LEU A 457 8.66 -17.66 -7.22
CA LEU A 457 9.69 -18.69 -7.22
C LEU A 457 9.13 -20.02 -6.71
N LEU A 458 8.36 -20.00 -5.62
CA LEU A 458 7.73 -21.19 -5.06
C LEU A 458 6.76 -21.85 -6.06
N THR A 459 5.97 -21.06 -6.79
CA THR A 459 5.09 -21.59 -7.85
C THR A 459 5.85 -22.16 -9.05
N LEU A 460 7.03 -21.63 -9.37
CA LEU A 460 7.89 -22.19 -10.42
C LEU A 460 8.51 -23.52 -9.97
N ILE A 461 8.99 -23.61 -8.74
CA ILE A 461 9.51 -24.86 -8.17
C ILE A 461 8.41 -25.93 -8.15
N LEU A 462 7.20 -25.57 -7.69
CA LEU A 462 6.04 -26.47 -7.73
C LEU A 462 5.71 -26.94 -9.15
N LEU A 463 5.76 -26.03 -10.13
CA LEU A 463 5.51 -26.36 -11.54
C LEU A 463 6.56 -27.35 -12.06
N GLU A 464 7.83 -27.08 -11.83
CA GLU A 464 8.93 -27.95 -12.24
C GLU A 464 8.80 -29.33 -11.61
N THR A 465 8.64 -29.42 -10.29
CA THR A 465 8.52 -30.70 -9.59
C THR A 465 7.28 -31.47 -10.04
N ARG A 466 6.18 -30.78 -10.34
CA ARG A 466 4.98 -31.42 -10.88
C ARG A 466 5.19 -31.96 -12.30
N LEU A 467 5.86 -31.20 -13.17
CA LEU A 467 6.19 -31.65 -14.54
C LEU A 467 7.10 -32.89 -14.53
N TRP A 468 8.12 -32.92 -13.67
CA TRP A 468 9.00 -34.09 -13.52
C TRP A 468 8.23 -35.32 -13.03
N SER A 469 7.32 -35.13 -12.07
CA SER A 469 6.47 -36.20 -11.56
C SER A 469 5.58 -36.80 -12.65
N TRP A 470 4.98 -35.98 -13.51
CA TRP A 470 4.15 -36.47 -14.61
C TRP A 470 4.94 -37.10 -15.76
N CYS A 471 6.12 -36.57 -16.09
CA CYS A 471 6.92 -37.07 -17.21
C CYS A 471 7.62 -38.40 -16.87
N PHE A 472 7.91 -38.66 -15.60
CA PHE A 472 8.69 -39.83 -15.18
C PHE A 472 8.12 -40.52 -13.92
N PRO A 473 6.84 -40.92 -13.92
CA PRO A 473 6.13 -41.38 -12.71
C PRO A 473 6.79 -42.59 -12.03
N ASP A 474 7.34 -43.53 -12.81
CA ASP A 474 7.96 -44.76 -12.31
C ASP A 474 9.45 -44.61 -11.94
N SER A 475 10.00 -43.41 -12.11
CA SER A 475 11.41 -43.14 -11.82
C SER A 475 11.62 -42.67 -10.38
N TRP A 476 12.84 -42.84 -9.88
CA TRP A 476 13.30 -42.18 -8.64
C TRP A 476 13.05 -40.66 -8.69
N ILE A 477 13.31 -40.03 -9.84
CA ILE A 477 13.15 -38.58 -10.01
C ILE A 477 11.67 -38.18 -9.90
N GLY A 478 10.77 -38.98 -10.48
CA GLY A 478 9.32 -38.75 -10.41
C GLY A 478 8.77 -38.87 -9.00
N SER A 479 9.13 -39.93 -8.28
CA SER A 479 8.69 -40.12 -6.89
C SER A 479 9.30 -39.08 -5.93
N TRP A 480 10.57 -38.71 -6.12
CA TRP A 480 11.22 -37.65 -5.34
C TRP A 480 10.59 -36.27 -5.61
N SER A 481 10.36 -35.93 -6.88
CA SER A 481 9.72 -34.66 -7.25
C SER A 481 8.26 -34.58 -6.78
N LEU A 482 7.52 -35.69 -6.83
CA LEU A 482 6.17 -35.80 -6.25
C LEU A 482 6.19 -35.56 -4.74
N SER A 483 7.18 -36.13 -4.03
CA SER A 483 7.34 -35.94 -2.57
C SER A 483 7.60 -34.47 -2.22
N ILE A 484 8.46 -33.78 -2.98
CA ILE A 484 8.70 -32.34 -2.80
C ILE A 484 7.44 -31.54 -3.09
N TYR A 485 6.74 -31.85 -4.18
CA TYR A 485 5.49 -31.19 -4.55
C TYR A 485 4.46 -31.29 -3.42
N HIS A 486 4.19 -32.49 -2.89
CA HIS A 486 3.26 -32.67 -1.77
C HIS A 486 3.75 -32.01 -0.49
N GLY A 487 5.06 -32.07 -0.19
CA GLY A 487 5.64 -31.43 0.99
C GLY A 487 5.50 -29.91 0.97
N ILE A 488 5.69 -29.28 -0.19
CA ILE A 488 5.50 -27.83 -0.33
C ILE A 488 4.01 -27.47 -0.36
N LEU A 489 3.19 -28.22 -1.09
CA LEU A 489 1.79 -27.87 -1.30
C LEU A 489 0.92 -28.13 -0.07
N HIS A 490 1.09 -29.28 0.57
CA HIS A 490 0.24 -29.80 1.64
C HIS A 490 0.98 -30.17 2.93
N GLY A 491 2.31 -30.04 3.00
CA GLY A 491 3.13 -30.61 4.07
C GLY A 491 2.78 -30.16 5.49
N VAL A 492 3.53 -29.21 6.05
CA VAL A 492 3.29 -28.76 7.44
C VAL A 492 2.15 -27.74 7.46
N PRO A 493 1.08 -27.94 8.24
CA PRO A 493 0.03 -26.93 8.42
C PRO A 493 0.66 -25.58 8.81
N LEU A 494 0.14 -24.48 8.27
CA LEU A 494 0.68 -23.11 8.39
C LEU A 494 1.89 -22.76 7.50
N LEU A 495 2.66 -23.75 7.03
CA LEU A 495 3.81 -23.54 6.15
C LEU A 495 3.58 -24.03 4.72
N SER A 496 2.51 -24.79 4.50
CA SER A 496 2.12 -25.28 3.19
C SER A 496 1.69 -24.14 2.26
N TYR A 497 1.92 -24.29 0.96
CA TYR A 497 1.48 -23.29 -0.03
C TYR A 497 -0.03 -23.04 0.05
N GLU A 498 -0.81 -24.11 0.23
CA GLU A 498 -2.25 -24.07 0.40
C GLU A 498 -2.69 -23.16 1.57
N TRP A 499 -2.05 -23.32 2.74
CA TRP A 499 -2.42 -22.51 3.90
C TRP A 499 -1.81 -21.12 3.84
N THR A 500 -0.50 -21.00 3.61
CA THR A 500 0.21 -19.72 3.69
C THR A 500 -0.18 -18.82 2.53
N VAL A 501 -0.04 -19.27 1.28
CA VAL A 501 -0.19 -18.40 0.11
C VAL A 501 -1.65 -18.23 -0.26
N ASP A 502 -2.39 -19.34 -0.37
CA ASP A 502 -3.76 -19.32 -0.90
C ASP A 502 -4.78 -18.90 0.18
N LEU A 503 -4.78 -19.53 1.36
CA LEU A 503 -5.72 -19.17 2.43
C LEU A 503 -5.33 -17.86 3.14
N PHE A 504 -4.11 -17.78 3.70
CA PHE A 504 -3.73 -16.66 4.56
C PHE A 504 -3.41 -15.39 3.77
N PHE A 505 -2.51 -15.44 2.80
CA PHE A 505 -2.06 -14.25 2.08
C PHE A 505 -3.06 -13.76 1.02
N SER A 506 -3.52 -14.64 0.13
CA SER A 506 -4.50 -14.29 -0.92
C SER A 506 -5.90 -14.07 -0.34
N GLY A 507 -6.31 -14.95 0.57
CA GLY A 507 -7.63 -14.90 1.19
C GLY A 507 -7.76 -13.87 2.32
N ILE A 508 -7.24 -14.22 3.50
CA ILE A 508 -7.45 -13.49 4.76
C ILE A 508 -6.83 -12.09 4.71
N LEU A 509 -5.52 -12.01 4.49
CA LEU A 509 -4.80 -10.73 4.40
C LEU A 509 -5.20 -9.95 3.16
N GLY A 510 -5.37 -10.63 2.03
CA GLY A 510 -5.67 -9.98 0.75
C GLY A 510 -6.99 -9.20 0.79
N VAL A 511 -8.07 -9.83 1.28
CA VAL A 511 -9.38 -9.18 1.40
C VAL A 511 -9.46 -8.31 2.66
N GLY A 512 -8.90 -8.76 3.77
CA GLY A 512 -8.99 -8.07 5.05
C GLY A 512 -8.25 -6.74 5.10
N LEU A 513 -7.07 -6.64 4.46
CA LEU A 513 -6.27 -5.41 4.50
C LEU A 513 -6.85 -4.27 3.66
N TYR A 514 -7.69 -4.55 2.65
CA TYR A 514 -8.25 -3.51 1.76
C TYR A 514 -9.22 -2.53 2.46
N TRP A 515 -9.69 -2.87 3.65
CA TRP A 515 -10.54 -1.99 4.46
C TRP A 515 -9.76 -0.87 5.14
N HIS A 516 -8.51 -1.13 5.52
CA HIS A 516 -7.67 -0.21 6.31
C HIS A 516 -6.47 0.32 5.53
N PHE A 517 -5.95 -0.46 4.59
CA PHE A 517 -4.79 -0.13 3.76
C PHE A 517 -5.20 0.03 2.30
N SER A 518 -4.29 0.63 1.52
CA SER A 518 -4.52 0.97 0.11
C SER A 518 -5.08 -0.19 -0.71
N GLY A 519 -5.91 0.13 -1.69
CA GLY A 519 -6.53 -0.84 -2.58
C GLY A 519 -5.60 -1.62 -3.48
N ARG A 520 -4.31 -1.80 -3.19
CA ARG A 520 -3.43 -2.72 -3.93
C ARG A 520 -2.40 -3.42 -3.05
N VAL A 521 -2.64 -3.53 -1.74
CA VAL A 521 -1.70 -4.15 -0.76
C VAL A 521 -1.33 -5.58 -1.17
N TRP A 522 -2.30 -6.47 -1.39
CA TRP A 522 -2.05 -7.82 -1.91
C TRP A 522 -1.29 -7.82 -3.24
N CYS A 523 -1.81 -7.06 -4.21
CA CYS A 523 -1.24 -6.96 -5.55
C CYS A 523 0.20 -6.39 -5.58
N ARG A 524 0.59 -5.62 -4.55
CA ARG A 524 1.92 -5.04 -4.41
C ARG A 524 2.88 -6.01 -3.74
N PHE A 525 2.50 -6.58 -2.60
CA PHE A 525 3.44 -7.28 -1.74
C PHE A 525 3.52 -8.76 -2.03
N ALA A 526 2.41 -9.44 -2.32
CA ALA A 526 2.37 -10.89 -2.23
C ALA A 526 1.75 -11.60 -3.45
N CYS A 527 1.03 -10.89 -4.34
CA CYS A 527 0.47 -11.53 -5.54
C CYS A 527 1.57 -12.05 -6.50
N PRO A 528 1.69 -13.39 -6.73
CA PRO A 528 2.75 -13.95 -7.56
C PRO A 528 2.60 -13.57 -9.04
N LEU A 529 1.35 -13.47 -9.53
CA LEU A 529 1.07 -12.99 -10.88
C LEU A 529 1.47 -11.52 -11.04
N ALA A 530 1.24 -10.66 -10.04
CA ALA A 530 1.69 -9.27 -10.11
C ALA A 530 3.22 -9.13 -10.09
N ALA A 531 3.92 -10.06 -9.43
CA ALA A 531 5.39 -10.15 -9.47
C ALA A 531 5.87 -10.58 -10.87
N LEU A 532 5.25 -11.58 -11.48
CA LEU A 532 5.54 -12.00 -12.87
C LEU A 532 5.29 -10.85 -13.86
N MET A 533 4.17 -10.14 -13.71
CA MET A 533 3.85 -8.98 -14.54
C MET A 533 4.84 -7.81 -14.38
N ASN A 534 5.57 -7.69 -13.26
CA ASN A 534 6.65 -6.71 -13.15
C ASN A 534 7.80 -7.01 -14.11
N ILE A 535 8.04 -8.29 -14.43
CA ILE A 535 9.03 -8.70 -15.43
C ILE A 535 8.53 -8.26 -16.81
N TYR A 536 7.27 -8.53 -17.14
CA TYR A 536 6.65 -8.13 -18.42
C TYR A 536 6.63 -6.61 -18.62
N ALA A 537 6.36 -5.85 -17.55
CA ALA A 537 6.30 -4.40 -17.59
C ALA A 537 7.64 -3.74 -17.98
N ARG A 538 8.78 -4.43 -17.80
CA ARG A 538 10.11 -3.94 -18.25
C ARG A 538 10.21 -3.84 -19.77
N PHE A 539 9.36 -4.55 -20.50
CA PHE A 539 9.29 -4.55 -21.96
C PHE A 539 8.08 -3.78 -22.52
N SER A 540 7.35 -3.08 -21.65
CA SER A 540 6.17 -2.29 -22.01
C SER A 540 6.52 -0.90 -22.54
N ARG A 541 5.66 -0.38 -23.43
CA ARG A 541 5.73 1.02 -23.89
C ARG A 541 5.53 2.03 -22.75
N PHE A 542 4.88 1.63 -21.66
CA PHE A 542 4.63 2.45 -20.47
C PHE A 542 5.63 2.21 -19.35
N ARG A 543 6.83 1.69 -19.67
CA ARG A 543 7.87 1.49 -18.67
C ARG A 543 8.23 2.84 -18.02
N ILE A 544 8.05 2.91 -16.71
CA ILE A 544 8.46 4.06 -15.93
C ILE A 544 9.97 3.94 -15.68
N ILE A 545 10.73 4.94 -16.11
CA ILE A 545 12.15 5.09 -15.79
C ILE A 545 12.24 6.34 -14.94
N ALA A 546 12.65 6.17 -13.67
CA ALA A 546 12.93 7.32 -12.82
C ALA A 546 14.12 8.08 -13.40
N ASP A 547 13.92 9.36 -13.73
CA ASP A 547 15.04 10.25 -14.07
C ASP A 547 15.85 10.48 -12.80
N LYS A 548 16.96 9.72 -12.68
CA LYS A 548 17.86 9.80 -11.52
C LYS A 548 18.41 11.21 -11.32
N LYS A 549 18.46 12.06 -12.35
CA LYS A 549 18.94 13.44 -12.25
C LYS A 549 17.94 14.37 -11.55
N ARG A 550 16.62 14.11 -11.71
CA ARG A 550 15.53 14.89 -11.11
C ARG A 550 14.96 14.23 -9.83
N CYS A 551 15.57 13.15 -9.37
CA CYS A 551 15.09 12.40 -8.22
C CYS A 551 15.35 13.15 -6.91
N ILE A 552 14.30 13.39 -6.15
CA ILE A 552 14.36 14.01 -4.80
C ILE A 552 14.42 12.98 -3.66
N SER A 553 14.77 11.72 -3.97
CA SER A 553 14.92 10.63 -2.99
C SER A 553 13.70 10.42 -2.08
N CYS A 554 12.50 10.71 -2.58
CA CYS A 554 11.25 10.63 -1.81
C CYS A 554 10.70 9.20 -1.64
N ASN A 555 11.33 8.18 -2.26
CA ASN A 555 10.91 6.77 -2.22
C ASN A 555 9.47 6.50 -2.69
N LEU A 556 8.92 7.38 -3.54
CA LEU A 556 7.58 7.20 -4.13
C LEU A 556 7.61 6.48 -5.49
N CYS A 557 8.73 6.57 -6.21
CA CYS A 557 8.91 6.00 -7.55
C CYS A 557 9.66 4.65 -7.52
N THR A 558 9.75 4.00 -6.35
CA THR A 558 10.46 2.73 -6.13
C THR A 558 9.63 1.50 -6.39
#